data_AF-A0A1X1I715-F1
#
_entry.id   AF-A0A1X1I715-F1
#
_cell.length_a   1.000
_cell.length_b   1.000
_cell.length_c   1.000
_cell.angle_alpha   90.00
_cell.angle_beta   90.00
_cell.angle_gamma   90.00
#
_symmetry.space_group_name_H-M   'P 1'
#
loop_
_entity.id
_entity.type
_entity.pdbx_description
1 polymer ?
#
loop_
_entity_poly.entity_id
_entity_poly.type
_entity_poly.pdbx_seq_one_letter_code
_entity_poly.pdbx_strand_id
1 'polypeptide(L)'
;MEQIGKVFRQLRESRNISLRQATGGQFSPSMLSRFETGQSELSVGKFLFALENISASVEEILFLARGFQYDTDSELRKEITDVLDLKNIAPLEDLYRKEYQKHAHSQNKQKHILNAIIIKSYMKSMDETVELTAEEGKVLHDYLFSTELWGIYELNLFSVSSPFLSVSLFTRYVREMVRKSDFLMEMSSNRNLFHTMLLNGFLASIECEEFTNASYFKRVIKEHFYKENETYFRIVYLWAEGLLDSKQGRVKEGQKKMEDAVHIFEMLGCNKSAEYYRNTTDC
;
A
#
# COMPACT_ATOMS: atom_id res chain seq x y z
N MET A 1 -11.77 -16.97 15.74
CA MET A 1 -12.40 -16.02 16.68
C MET A 1 -11.94 -16.20 18.13
N GLU A 2 -11.52 -17.39 18.59
CA GLU A 2 -11.08 -17.58 20.00
C GLU A 2 -9.99 -16.63 20.48
N GLN A 3 -9.05 -16.25 19.60
CA GLN A 3 -8.02 -15.25 19.88
C GLN A 3 -8.61 -13.86 20.20
N ILE A 4 -9.69 -13.46 19.52
CA ILE A 4 -10.27 -12.10 19.61
C ILE A 4 -10.88 -11.87 21.00
N GLY A 5 -11.68 -12.81 21.51
CA GLY A 5 -12.28 -12.71 22.85
C GLY A 5 -11.22 -12.64 23.96
N LYS A 6 -10.17 -13.48 23.85
CA LYS A 6 -9.06 -13.49 24.81
C LYS A 6 -8.27 -12.17 24.79
N VAL A 7 -7.98 -11.64 23.61
CA VAL A 7 -7.31 -10.33 23.45
C VAL A 7 -8.17 -9.19 23.99
N PHE A 8 -9.48 -9.19 23.69
CA PHE A 8 -10.41 -8.20 24.24
C PHE A 8 -10.37 -8.21 25.76
N ARG A 9 -10.41 -9.39 26.38
CA ARG A 9 -10.30 -9.55 27.84
C ARG A 9 -9.00 -8.96 28.38
N GLN A 10 -7.87 -9.26 27.74
CA GLN A 10 -6.56 -8.75 28.14
C GLN A 10 -6.52 -7.21 28.13
N LEU A 11 -7.02 -6.58 27.06
CA LEU A 11 -7.10 -5.11 26.98
C LEU A 11 -8.06 -4.51 28.01
N ARG A 12 -9.22 -5.14 28.21
CA ARG A 12 -10.20 -4.69 29.20
C ARG A 12 -9.61 -4.74 30.61
N GLU A 13 -9.00 -5.87 30.98
CA GLU A 13 -8.43 -6.10 32.31
C GLU A 13 -7.19 -5.23 32.57
N SER A 14 -6.32 -5.03 31.57
CA SER A 14 -5.15 -4.14 31.71
C SER A 14 -5.54 -2.68 31.96
N ARG A 15 -6.72 -2.28 31.48
CA ARG A 15 -7.31 -0.95 31.71
C ARG A 15 -8.18 -0.89 32.97
N ASN A 16 -8.22 -1.97 33.77
CA ASN A 16 -9.03 -2.11 34.99
C ASN A 16 -10.54 -1.89 34.76
N ILE A 17 -11.05 -2.25 33.58
CA ILE A 17 -12.45 -2.06 33.22
C ILE A 17 -13.23 -3.33 33.54
N SER A 18 -14.31 -3.22 34.31
CA SER A 18 -15.17 -4.37 34.62
C SER A 18 -16.03 -4.79 33.42
N LEU A 19 -16.52 -6.02 33.42
CA LEU A 19 -17.48 -6.49 32.40
C LEU A 19 -18.70 -5.56 32.30
N ARG A 20 -19.21 -5.07 33.44
CA ARG A 20 -20.39 -4.18 33.47
C ARG A 20 -20.11 -2.82 32.83
N GLN A 21 -18.91 -2.28 33.02
CA GLN A 21 -18.51 -1.04 32.37
C GLN A 21 -18.34 -1.26 30.86
N ALA A 22 -17.67 -2.34 30.46
CA ALA A 22 -17.47 -2.67 29.05
C ALA A 22 -18.80 -2.92 28.30
N THR A 23 -19.80 -3.52 28.94
CA THR A 23 -21.11 -3.72 28.29
C THR A 23 -22.04 -2.50 28.36
N GLY A 24 -21.75 -1.50 29.20
CA GLY A 24 -22.57 -0.28 29.34
C GLY A 24 -24.07 -0.51 29.58
N GLY A 25 -24.46 -1.72 30.03
CA GLY A 25 -25.88 -2.14 30.13
C GLY A 25 -26.57 -2.49 28.80
N GLN A 26 -25.90 -2.33 27.66
CA GLN A 26 -26.40 -2.66 26.32
C GLN A 26 -26.61 -4.19 26.14
N PHE A 27 -25.81 -4.99 26.83
CA PHE A 27 -25.97 -6.44 26.92
C PHE A 27 -25.42 -7.00 28.24
N SER A 28 -25.73 -8.27 28.53
CA SER A 28 -25.40 -8.86 29.83
C SER A 28 -23.88 -9.07 30.01
N PRO A 29 -23.32 -8.79 31.19
CA PRO A 29 -21.92 -9.09 31.50
C PRO A 29 -21.56 -10.56 31.27
N SER A 30 -22.49 -11.49 31.54
CA SER A 30 -22.30 -12.93 31.29
C SER A 30 -22.12 -13.25 29.80
N MET A 31 -22.76 -12.49 28.89
CA MET A 31 -22.55 -12.64 27.45
C MET A 31 -21.15 -12.19 27.06
N LEU A 32 -20.68 -11.06 27.58
CA LEU A 32 -19.30 -10.60 27.36
C LEU A 32 -18.28 -11.61 27.91
N SER A 33 -18.50 -12.13 29.12
CA SER A 33 -17.62 -13.13 29.73
C SER A 33 -17.52 -14.42 28.92
N ARG A 34 -18.63 -14.89 28.34
CA ARG A 34 -18.61 -16.08 27.47
C ARG A 34 -17.88 -15.81 26.16
N PHE A 35 -18.02 -14.62 25.59
CA PHE A 35 -17.23 -14.20 24.43
C PHE A 35 -15.72 -14.15 24.75
N GLU A 36 -15.35 -13.52 25.86
CA GLU A 36 -13.95 -13.41 26.30
C GLU A 36 -13.26 -14.75 26.58
N THR A 37 -14.05 -15.77 26.92
CA THR A 37 -13.58 -17.14 27.20
C THR A 37 -13.71 -18.07 25.99
N GLY A 38 -14.18 -17.59 24.85
CA GLY A 38 -14.37 -18.39 23.63
C GLY A 38 -15.59 -19.32 23.66
N GLN A 39 -16.47 -19.18 24.66
CA GLN A 39 -17.66 -20.01 24.84
C GLN A 39 -18.85 -19.55 23.97
N SER A 40 -18.83 -18.33 23.43
CA SER A 40 -19.85 -17.83 22.52
C SER A 40 -19.32 -16.76 21.59
N GLU A 41 -19.93 -16.61 20.43
CA GLU A 41 -19.68 -15.45 19.56
C GLU A 41 -20.39 -14.20 20.09
N LEU A 42 -19.91 -13.03 19.67
CA LEU A 42 -20.52 -11.74 19.93
C LEU A 42 -20.85 -11.08 18.59
N SER A 43 -22.05 -10.50 18.46
CA SER A 43 -22.40 -9.77 17.24
C SER A 43 -21.47 -8.57 17.07
N VAL A 44 -21.17 -8.22 15.81
CA VAL A 44 -20.27 -7.10 15.48
C VAL A 44 -20.70 -5.81 16.16
N GLY A 45 -22.00 -5.47 16.16
CA GLY A 45 -22.49 -4.26 16.81
C GLY A 45 -22.21 -4.21 18.32
N LYS A 46 -22.36 -5.33 19.04
CA LYS A 46 -22.04 -5.40 20.48
C LYS A 46 -20.54 -5.36 20.73
N PHE A 47 -19.77 -5.99 19.85
CA PHE A 47 -18.31 -5.95 19.91
C PHE A 47 -17.77 -4.53 19.73
N LEU A 48 -18.22 -3.80 18.70
CA LEU A 48 -17.83 -2.40 18.47
C LEU A 48 -18.21 -1.50 19.65
N PHE A 49 -19.44 -1.63 20.16
CA PHE A 49 -19.87 -0.89 21.35
C PHE A 49 -18.99 -1.18 22.58
N ALA A 50 -18.62 -2.44 22.79
CA ALA A 50 -17.77 -2.81 23.91
C ALA A 50 -16.33 -2.29 23.73
N LEU A 51 -15.82 -2.22 22.49
CA LEU A 51 -14.52 -1.63 22.17
C LEU A 51 -14.47 -0.14 22.52
N GLU A 52 -15.52 0.61 22.16
CA GLU A 52 -15.64 2.03 22.52
C GLU A 52 -15.56 2.23 24.05
N ASN A 53 -16.29 1.42 24.82
CA ASN A 53 -16.30 1.50 26.28
C ASN A 53 -14.95 1.16 26.93
N ILE A 54 -14.12 0.36 26.26
CA ILE A 54 -12.76 0.09 26.72
C ILE A 54 -11.71 0.99 26.09
N SER A 55 -12.11 1.91 25.20
CA SER A 55 -11.21 2.77 24.40
C SER A 55 -10.22 1.97 23.54
N ALA A 56 -10.64 0.83 23.01
CA ALA A 56 -9.85 0.02 22.07
C ALA A 56 -10.36 0.20 20.65
N SER A 57 -9.48 -0.01 19.67
CA SER A 57 -9.87 -0.05 18.26
C SER A 57 -9.91 -1.48 17.73
N VAL A 58 -10.57 -1.69 16.59
CA VAL A 58 -10.59 -3.00 15.92
C VAL A 58 -9.17 -3.39 15.48
N GLU A 59 -8.39 -2.42 15.02
CA GLU A 59 -7.00 -2.60 14.59
C GLU A 59 -6.12 -3.09 15.75
N GLU A 60 -6.27 -2.52 16.94
CA GLU A 60 -5.53 -2.95 18.14
C GLU A 60 -5.82 -4.43 18.47
N ILE A 61 -7.10 -4.83 18.44
CA ILE A 61 -7.50 -6.22 18.67
C ILE A 61 -6.90 -7.15 17.62
N LEU A 62 -7.02 -6.79 16.34
CA LEU A 62 -6.51 -7.62 15.24
C LEU A 62 -5.00 -7.75 15.28
N PHE A 63 -4.29 -6.66 15.59
CA PHE A 63 -2.83 -6.64 15.73
C PHE A 63 -2.36 -7.62 16.81
N LEU A 64 -2.96 -7.56 18.00
CA LEU A 64 -2.63 -8.46 19.11
C LEU A 64 -3.04 -9.91 18.84
N ALA A 65 -4.24 -10.12 18.27
CA ALA A 65 -4.75 -11.46 17.96
C ALA A 65 -3.91 -12.19 16.89
N ARG A 66 -3.13 -11.45 16.09
CA ARG A 66 -2.22 -11.97 15.07
C ARG A 66 -0.77 -12.04 15.52
N GLY A 67 -0.48 -11.76 16.79
CA GLY A 67 0.89 -11.76 17.30
C GLY A 67 1.71 -10.59 16.79
N PHE A 68 1.15 -9.38 16.88
CA PHE A 68 1.79 -8.11 16.51
C PHE A 68 2.00 -7.96 15.00
N GLN A 69 1.01 -8.37 14.20
CA GLN A 69 1.02 -8.22 12.74
C GLN A 69 -0.17 -7.38 12.27
N TYR A 70 0.11 -6.33 11.49
CA TYR A 70 -0.89 -5.33 11.07
C TYR A 70 -1.78 -5.76 9.89
N ASP A 71 -1.43 -6.83 9.16
CA ASP A 71 -1.99 -7.07 7.82
C ASP A 71 -2.87 -8.33 7.73
N THR A 72 -3.95 -8.29 6.95
CA THR A 72 -4.84 -9.44 6.61
C THR A 72 -4.43 -10.15 5.34
N ASP A 73 -3.81 -9.45 4.39
CA ASP A 73 -3.21 -10.04 3.18
C ASP A 73 -1.89 -10.76 3.49
N SER A 74 -1.64 -10.93 4.79
CA SER A 74 -0.43 -11.43 5.43
C SER A 74 -0.04 -12.84 5.00
N GLU A 75 -0.93 -13.71 4.57
CA GLU A 75 -0.54 -15.10 4.30
C GLU A 75 0.38 -15.19 3.08
N LEU A 76 -0.05 -14.65 1.93
CA LEU A 76 0.80 -14.65 0.73
C LEU A 76 2.06 -13.81 0.94
N ARG A 77 1.94 -12.62 1.54
CA ARG A 77 3.12 -11.77 1.82
C ARG A 77 4.10 -12.46 2.76
N LYS A 78 3.61 -13.18 3.76
CA LYS A 78 4.45 -13.98 4.66
C LYS A 78 5.08 -15.15 3.92
N GLU A 79 4.34 -15.90 3.11
CA GLU A 79 4.90 -16.97 2.29
C GLU A 79 6.02 -16.46 1.38
N ILE A 80 5.82 -15.31 0.73
CA ILE A 80 6.86 -14.65 -0.07
C ILE A 80 8.06 -14.30 0.81
N THR A 81 7.83 -13.65 1.97
CA THR A 81 8.91 -13.22 2.88
C THR A 81 9.71 -14.41 3.43
N ASP A 82 9.04 -15.51 3.76
CA ASP A 82 9.64 -16.71 4.33
C ASP A 82 10.55 -17.43 3.33
N VAL A 83 10.30 -17.29 2.02
CA VAL A 83 11.12 -17.90 0.95
C VAL A 83 12.05 -16.91 0.24
N LEU A 84 11.96 -15.61 0.53
CA LEU A 84 12.71 -14.58 -0.17
C LEU A 84 14.20 -14.70 0.15
N ASP A 85 14.98 -15.08 -0.87
CA ASP A 85 16.44 -15.03 -0.86
C ASP A 85 16.89 -14.09 -1.97
N LEU A 86 17.44 -12.92 -1.60
CA LEU A 86 17.89 -11.90 -2.57
C LEU A 86 18.98 -12.40 -3.53
N LYS A 87 19.60 -13.56 -3.26
CA LYS A 87 20.62 -14.18 -4.13
C LYS A 87 20.09 -15.34 -4.96
N ASN A 88 18.86 -15.79 -4.71
CA ASN A 88 18.30 -16.98 -5.34
C ASN A 88 16.80 -16.82 -5.63
N ILE A 89 16.46 -16.69 -6.91
CA ILE A 89 15.08 -16.51 -7.37
C ILE A 89 14.25 -17.81 -7.34
N ALA A 90 14.90 -18.98 -7.32
CA ALA A 90 14.23 -20.28 -7.49
C ALA A 90 13.12 -20.59 -6.46
N PRO A 91 13.22 -20.21 -5.17
CA PRO A 91 12.12 -20.40 -4.22
C PRO A 91 10.86 -19.59 -4.59
N LEU A 92 11.03 -18.37 -5.12
CA LEU A 92 9.91 -17.56 -5.60
C LEU A 92 9.30 -18.16 -6.87
N GLU A 93 10.11 -18.70 -7.78
CA GLU A 93 9.60 -19.41 -8.96
C GLU A 93 8.76 -20.63 -8.57
N ASP A 94 9.21 -21.39 -7.56
CA ASP A 94 8.46 -22.53 -7.05
C ASP A 94 7.13 -22.12 -6.40
N LEU A 95 7.16 -21.06 -5.60
CA LEU A 95 5.96 -20.47 -5.01
C LEU A 95 5.00 -19.97 -6.08
N TYR A 96 5.51 -19.27 -7.11
CA TYR A 96 4.73 -18.83 -8.27
C TYR A 96 4.07 -20.02 -8.98
N ARG A 97 4.82 -21.09 -9.29
CA ARG A 97 4.26 -22.28 -9.96
C ARG A 97 3.14 -22.92 -9.14
N LYS A 98 3.34 -23.06 -7.84
CA LYS A 98 2.33 -23.61 -6.91
C LYS A 98 1.08 -22.74 -6.85
N GLU A 99 1.24 -21.43 -6.70
CA GLU A 99 0.11 -20.50 -6.63
C GLU A 99 -0.64 -20.43 -7.96
N TYR A 100 0.08 -20.35 -9.08
CA TYR A 100 -0.52 -20.34 -10.41
C TYR A 100 -1.34 -21.62 -10.62
N GLN A 101 -0.82 -22.81 -10.33
CA GLN A 101 -1.54 -24.09 -10.53
C GLN A 101 -2.87 -24.20 -9.77
N LYS A 102 -3.06 -23.46 -8.66
CA LYS A 102 -4.33 -23.42 -7.92
C LYS A 102 -5.48 -22.87 -8.78
N HIS A 103 -5.21 -22.03 -9.79
CA HIS A 103 -6.26 -21.47 -10.65
C HIS A 103 -7.03 -22.57 -11.42
N ALA A 104 -6.40 -23.70 -11.72
CA ALA A 104 -7.04 -24.77 -12.50
C ALA A 104 -8.17 -25.46 -11.71
N HIS A 105 -8.09 -25.47 -10.38
CA HIS A 105 -8.98 -26.23 -9.49
C HIS A 105 -9.82 -25.33 -8.56
N SER A 106 -9.63 -24.02 -8.63
CA SER A 106 -10.31 -23.04 -7.76
C SER A 106 -11.53 -22.42 -8.44
N GLN A 107 -12.59 -22.19 -7.66
CA GLN A 107 -13.74 -21.40 -8.11
C GLN A 107 -13.37 -19.92 -8.32
N ASN A 108 -12.29 -19.44 -7.69
CA ASN A 108 -11.81 -18.07 -7.83
C ASN A 108 -10.46 -18.03 -8.56
N LYS A 109 -10.50 -18.28 -9.87
CA LYS A 109 -9.31 -18.28 -10.74
C LYS A 109 -8.59 -16.94 -10.73
N GLN A 110 -9.35 -15.84 -10.80
CA GLN A 110 -8.83 -14.48 -10.83
C GLN A 110 -7.93 -14.20 -9.62
N LYS A 111 -8.36 -14.56 -8.40
CA LYS A 111 -7.56 -14.36 -7.19
C LYS A 111 -6.17 -15.02 -7.28
N HIS A 112 -6.10 -16.27 -7.73
CA HIS A 112 -4.81 -16.98 -7.82
C HIS A 112 -3.88 -16.40 -8.88
N ILE A 113 -4.43 -15.91 -9.99
CA ILE A 113 -3.63 -15.22 -11.01
C ILE A 113 -3.10 -13.88 -10.46
N LEU A 114 -3.93 -13.10 -9.74
CA LEU A 114 -3.48 -11.86 -9.09
C LEU A 114 -2.40 -12.12 -8.03
N ASN A 115 -2.55 -13.18 -7.23
CA ASN A 115 -1.52 -13.61 -6.28
C ASN A 115 -0.21 -13.99 -6.99
N ALA A 116 -0.30 -14.71 -8.10
CA ALA A 116 0.87 -15.09 -8.90
C ALA A 116 1.57 -13.86 -9.50
N ILE A 117 0.83 -12.84 -9.92
CA ILE A 117 1.37 -11.54 -10.35
C ILE A 117 2.10 -10.85 -9.19
N ILE A 118 1.55 -10.88 -7.97
CA ILE A 118 2.23 -10.34 -6.79
C ILE A 118 3.56 -11.07 -6.59
N ILE A 119 3.61 -12.41 -6.61
CA ILE A 119 4.87 -13.16 -6.48
C ILE A 119 5.86 -12.77 -7.59
N LYS A 120 5.39 -12.68 -8.84
CA LYS A 120 6.19 -12.24 -9.99
C LYS A 120 6.76 -10.85 -9.81
N SER A 121 6.07 -9.92 -9.14
CA SER A 121 6.63 -8.59 -8.89
C SER A 121 7.91 -8.62 -8.06
N TYR A 122 8.01 -9.53 -7.07
CA TYR A 122 9.24 -9.75 -6.32
C TYR A 122 10.32 -10.37 -7.22
N MET A 123 9.94 -11.32 -8.07
CA MET A 123 10.86 -11.91 -9.06
C MET A 123 11.40 -10.84 -10.02
N LYS A 124 10.56 -9.93 -10.52
CA LYS A 124 10.97 -8.80 -11.39
C LYS A 124 12.00 -7.90 -10.73
N SER A 125 11.86 -7.64 -9.43
CA SER A 125 12.84 -6.83 -8.69
C SER A 125 14.22 -7.49 -8.57
N MET A 126 14.30 -8.81 -8.78
CA MET A 126 15.54 -9.58 -8.77
C MET A 126 16.08 -9.84 -10.18
N ASP A 127 15.18 -9.96 -11.15
CA ASP A 127 15.47 -10.26 -12.55
C ASP A 127 14.55 -9.44 -13.48
N GLU A 128 15.14 -8.41 -14.09
CA GLU A 128 14.50 -7.51 -15.06
C GLU A 128 13.93 -8.25 -16.29
N THR A 129 14.31 -9.50 -16.56
CA THR A 129 13.79 -10.27 -17.70
C THR A 129 12.43 -10.93 -17.42
N VAL A 130 11.98 -10.93 -16.17
CA VAL A 130 10.67 -11.47 -15.80
C VAL A 130 9.56 -10.60 -16.41
N GLU A 131 8.57 -11.23 -17.03
CA GLU A 131 7.46 -10.53 -17.68
C GLU A 131 6.11 -11.18 -17.34
N LEU A 132 5.05 -10.39 -17.49
CA LEU A 132 3.69 -10.93 -17.43
C LEU A 132 3.37 -11.67 -18.74
N THR A 133 2.70 -12.81 -18.60
CA THR A 133 2.03 -13.45 -19.73
C THR A 133 0.83 -12.62 -20.19
N ALA A 134 0.38 -12.83 -21.42
CA ALA A 134 -0.79 -12.15 -21.96
C ALA A 134 -2.06 -12.41 -21.12
N GLU A 135 -2.19 -13.60 -20.53
CA GLU A 135 -3.30 -13.94 -19.63
C GLU A 135 -3.24 -13.13 -18.34
N GLU A 136 -2.08 -13.11 -17.67
CA GLU A 136 -1.89 -12.35 -16.43
C GLU A 136 -2.12 -10.85 -16.65
N GLY A 137 -1.53 -10.28 -17.70
CA GLY A 137 -1.71 -8.86 -18.03
C GLY A 137 -3.18 -8.51 -18.27
N LYS A 138 -3.92 -9.39 -18.95
CA LYS A 138 -5.37 -9.21 -19.15
C LYS A 138 -6.13 -9.28 -17.83
N VAL A 139 -5.85 -10.29 -16.99
CA VAL A 139 -6.53 -10.45 -15.70
C VAL A 139 -6.29 -9.25 -14.77
N LEU A 140 -5.05 -8.78 -14.70
CA LEU A 140 -4.67 -7.58 -13.93
C LEU A 140 -5.45 -6.36 -14.41
N HIS A 141 -5.44 -6.13 -15.72
CA HIS A 141 -6.12 -5.00 -16.34
C HIS A 141 -7.63 -5.06 -16.10
N ASP A 142 -8.26 -6.18 -16.41
CA ASP A 142 -9.70 -6.35 -16.27
C ASP A 142 -10.13 -6.17 -14.80
N TYR A 143 -9.36 -6.69 -13.84
CA TYR A 143 -9.62 -6.50 -12.41
C TYR A 143 -9.55 -5.02 -12.00
N LEU A 144 -8.41 -4.36 -12.22
CA LEU A 144 -8.18 -3.00 -11.76
C LEU A 144 -9.12 -1.97 -12.43
N PHE A 145 -9.46 -2.17 -13.72
CA PHE A 145 -10.38 -1.27 -14.43
C PHE A 145 -11.86 -1.55 -14.14
N SER A 146 -12.27 -2.79 -13.93
CA SER A 146 -13.67 -3.11 -13.60
C SER A 146 -14.02 -2.78 -12.15
N THR A 147 -13.03 -2.72 -11.26
CA THR A 147 -13.26 -2.36 -9.86
C THR A 147 -13.65 -0.88 -9.75
N GLU A 148 -14.85 -0.61 -9.22
CA GLU A 148 -15.40 0.74 -9.10
C GLU A 148 -14.76 1.56 -7.98
N LEU A 149 -14.56 0.92 -6.81
CA LEU A 149 -13.98 1.53 -5.63
C LEU A 149 -12.67 0.82 -5.30
N TRP A 150 -11.56 1.53 -5.39
CA TRP A 150 -10.27 0.96 -5.00
C TRP A 150 -10.14 0.98 -3.48
N GLY A 151 -9.70 -0.14 -2.91
CA GLY A 151 -9.32 -0.32 -1.51
C GLY A 151 -7.80 -0.36 -1.36
N ILE A 152 -7.33 -0.68 -0.14
CA ILE A 152 -5.89 -0.92 0.10
C ILE A 152 -5.35 -2.12 -0.71
N TYR A 153 -6.19 -3.11 -0.99
CA TYR A 153 -5.81 -4.26 -1.81
C TYR A 153 -5.49 -3.82 -3.25
N GLU A 154 -6.39 -3.10 -3.92
CA GLU A 154 -6.19 -2.60 -5.28
C GLU A 154 -4.98 -1.67 -5.37
N LEU A 155 -4.83 -0.76 -4.40
CA LEU A 155 -3.68 0.15 -4.36
C LEU A 155 -2.36 -0.61 -4.24
N ASN A 156 -2.29 -1.61 -3.36
CA ASN A 156 -1.10 -2.44 -3.21
C ASN A 156 -0.83 -3.25 -4.49
N LEU A 157 -1.84 -3.91 -5.04
CA LEU A 157 -1.74 -4.68 -6.26
C LEU A 157 -1.24 -3.82 -7.43
N PHE A 158 -1.79 -2.62 -7.60
CA PHE A 158 -1.32 -1.67 -8.60
C PHE A 158 0.14 -1.27 -8.36
N SER A 159 0.50 -0.93 -7.12
CA SER A 159 1.86 -0.53 -6.78
C SER A 159 2.88 -1.62 -7.10
N VAL A 160 2.63 -2.86 -6.66
CA VAL A 160 3.59 -3.96 -6.87
C VAL A 160 3.66 -4.39 -8.33
N SER A 161 2.56 -4.27 -9.08
CA SER A 161 2.53 -4.62 -10.51
C SER A 161 3.06 -3.52 -11.44
N SER A 162 3.28 -2.31 -10.92
CA SER A 162 3.72 -1.16 -11.72
C SER A 162 4.99 -1.38 -12.58
N PRO A 163 6.01 -2.16 -12.16
CA PRO A 163 7.19 -2.42 -12.99
C PRO A 163 6.91 -3.18 -14.29
N PHE A 164 5.75 -3.86 -14.39
CA PHE A 164 5.34 -4.55 -15.61
C PHE A 164 4.61 -3.65 -16.61
N LEU A 165 4.30 -2.41 -16.22
CA LEU A 165 3.47 -1.52 -17.02
C LEU A 165 4.37 -0.60 -17.84
N SER A 166 4.00 -0.38 -19.11
CA SER A 166 4.58 0.73 -19.87
C SER A 166 4.23 2.06 -19.19
N VAL A 167 5.06 3.09 -19.37
CA VAL A 167 4.81 4.43 -18.80
C VAL A 167 3.42 4.98 -19.17
N SER A 168 2.99 4.76 -20.42
CA SER A 168 1.66 5.18 -20.88
C SER A 168 0.53 4.45 -20.16
N LEU A 169 0.69 3.14 -19.93
CA LEU A 169 -0.30 2.34 -19.21
C LEU A 169 -0.31 2.70 -17.72
N PHE A 170 0.86 2.77 -17.08
CA PHE A 170 1.01 3.21 -15.70
C PHE A 170 0.32 4.56 -15.46
N THR A 171 0.59 5.55 -16.32
CA THR A 171 -0.04 6.88 -16.26
C THR A 171 -1.56 6.81 -16.34
N ARG A 172 -2.12 5.91 -17.15
CA ARG A 172 -3.57 5.70 -17.24
C ARG A 172 -4.12 5.09 -15.96
N TYR A 173 -3.41 4.13 -15.36
CA TYR A 173 -3.82 3.52 -14.08
C TYR A 173 -3.77 4.52 -12.93
N VAL A 174 -2.73 5.35 -12.83
CA VAL A 174 -2.68 6.38 -11.77
C VAL A 174 -3.87 7.34 -11.90
N ARG A 175 -4.29 7.69 -13.12
CA ARG A 175 -5.50 8.51 -13.33
C ARG A 175 -6.79 7.84 -12.88
N GLU A 176 -6.95 6.56 -13.17
CA GLU A 176 -8.11 5.80 -12.70
C GLU A 176 -8.09 5.63 -11.18
N MET A 177 -6.92 5.39 -10.60
CA MET A 177 -6.71 5.33 -9.16
C MET A 177 -7.16 6.64 -8.50
N VAL A 178 -6.75 7.81 -9.02
CA VAL A 178 -7.19 9.12 -8.50
C VAL A 178 -8.71 9.24 -8.54
N ARG A 179 -9.34 8.93 -9.68
CA ARG A 179 -10.80 9.01 -9.84
C ARG A 179 -11.60 8.09 -8.92
N LYS A 180 -11.05 6.92 -8.61
CA LYS A 180 -11.76 5.84 -7.88
C LYS A 180 -11.41 5.77 -6.40
N SER A 181 -10.47 6.60 -5.95
CA SER A 181 -9.98 6.60 -4.56
C SER A 181 -10.41 7.85 -3.78
N ASP A 182 -11.35 8.64 -4.29
CA ASP A 182 -11.76 9.93 -3.68
C ASP A 182 -12.06 9.81 -2.18
N PHE A 183 -12.72 8.73 -1.75
CA PHE A 183 -13.04 8.47 -0.34
C PHE A 183 -11.86 7.91 0.48
N LEU A 184 -10.89 7.25 -0.17
CA LEU A 184 -9.71 6.70 0.50
C LEU A 184 -8.65 7.76 0.81
N MET A 185 -8.69 8.91 0.14
CA MET A 185 -7.73 9.99 0.37
C MET A 185 -7.78 10.53 1.80
N GLU A 186 -8.91 10.36 2.49
CA GLU A 186 -9.07 10.72 3.90
C GLU A 186 -8.59 9.63 4.87
N MET A 187 -8.43 8.39 4.40
CA MET A 187 -7.92 7.28 5.22
C MET A 187 -6.39 7.36 5.32
N SER A 188 -5.91 7.78 6.50
CA SER A 188 -4.48 7.99 6.78
C SER A 188 -3.56 6.81 6.43
N SER A 189 -4.06 5.57 6.49
CA SER A 189 -3.30 4.36 6.19
C SER A 189 -2.83 4.25 4.73
N ASN A 190 -3.55 4.87 3.79
CA ASN A 190 -3.31 4.68 2.35
C ASN A 190 -2.58 5.87 1.71
N ARG A 191 -2.34 6.93 2.50
CA ARG A 191 -1.86 8.23 2.01
C ARG A 191 -0.44 8.18 1.45
N ASN A 192 0.45 7.42 2.08
CA ASN A 192 1.82 7.25 1.59
C ASN A 192 1.85 6.58 0.22
N LEU A 193 1.04 5.54 0.04
CA LEU A 193 0.98 4.79 -1.22
C LEU A 193 0.41 5.66 -2.34
N PHE A 194 -0.66 6.40 -2.04
CA PHE A 194 -1.25 7.38 -2.95
C PHE A 194 -0.23 8.43 -3.42
N HIS A 195 0.46 9.09 -2.48
CA HIS A 195 1.46 10.11 -2.79
C HIS A 195 2.64 9.55 -3.60
N THR A 196 3.09 8.35 -3.28
CA THR A 196 4.12 7.64 -4.03
C THR A 196 3.69 7.41 -5.47
N MET A 197 2.47 6.92 -5.69
CA MET A 197 1.94 6.68 -7.05
C MET A 197 1.77 7.96 -7.86
N LEU A 198 1.32 9.06 -7.23
CA LEU A 198 1.22 10.36 -7.90
C LEU A 198 2.60 10.90 -8.31
N LEU A 199 3.59 10.83 -7.43
CA LEU A 199 4.95 11.28 -7.73
C LEU A 199 5.60 10.43 -8.82
N ASN A 200 5.44 9.11 -8.76
CA ASN A 200 5.93 8.22 -9.82
C ASN A 200 5.26 8.53 -11.15
N GLY A 201 3.94 8.78 -11.16
CA GLY A 201 3.21 9.20 -12.37
C GLY A 201 3.71 10.53 -12.92
N PHE A 202 4.01 11.47 -12.03
CA PHE A 202 4.56 12.77 -12.39
C PHE A 202 5.96 12.63 -13.02
N LEU A 203 6.87 11.93 -12.36
CA LEU A 203 8.24 11.69 -12.82
C LEU A 203 8.26 10.97 -14.17
N ALA A 204 7.55 9.84 -14.29
CA ALA A 204 7.50 9.08 -15.53
C ALA A 204 6.93 9.91 -16.69
N SER A 205 5.95 10.79 -16.42
CA SER A 205 5.43 11.72 -17.44
C SER A 205 6.45 12.77 -17.86
N ILE A 206 7.32 13.23 -16.95
CA ILE A 206 8.40 14.18 -17.27
C ILE A 206 9.48 13.50 -18.11
N GLU A 207 9.88 12.29 -17.73
CA GLU A 207 10.92 11.50 -18.42
C GLU A 207 10.53 11.19 -19.86
N CYS A 208 9.26 10.83 -20.10
CA CYS A 208 8.73 10.63 -21.45
C CYS A 208 8.35 11.94 -22.18
N GLU A 209 8.61 13.11 -21.60
CA GLU A 209 8.26 14.43 -22.16
C GLU A 209 6.75 14.60 -22.46
N GLU A 210 5.90 13.83 -21.77
CA GLU A 210 4.45 13.87 -21.83
C GLU A 210 3.89 15.00 -20.94
N PHE A 211 4.21 16.26 -21.30
CA PHE A 211 3.97 17.43 -20.45
C PHE A 211 2.50 17.68 -20.07
N THR A 212 1.54 17.21 -20.88
CA THR A 212 0.11 17.26 -20.55
C THR A 212 -0.20 16.39 -19.33
N ASN A 213 0.39 15.19 -19.26
CA ASN A 213 0.21 14.27 -18.12
C ASN A 213 0.98 14.78 -16.90
N ALA A 214 2.19 15.29 -17.10
CA ALA A 214 2.97 15.92 -16.04
C ALA A 214 2.18 17.09 -15.40
N SER A 215 1.54 17.93 -16.21
CA SER A 215 0.70 19.04 -15.73
C SER A 215 -0.53 18.56 -14.97
N TYR A 216 -1.16 17.47 -15.43
CA TYR A 216 -2.27 16.84 -14.71
C TYR A 216 -1.82 16.36 -13.32
N PHE A 217 -0.74 15.58 -13.22
CA PHE A 217 -0.26 15.09 -11.92
C PHE A 217 0.18 16.22 -11.00
N LYS A 218 0.86 17.23 -11.55
CA LYS A 218 1.23 18.44 -10.80
C LYS A 218 0.02 19.12 -10.18
N ARG A 219 -1.10 19.20 -10.90
CA ARG A 219 -2.36 19.75 -10.39
C ARG A 219 -2.94 18.88 -9.27
N VAL A 220 -3.07 17.57 -9.49
CA VAL A 220 -3.62 16.64 -8.49
C VAL A 220 -2.78 16.64 -7.21
N ILE A 221 -1.45 16.62 -7.33
CA ILE A 221 -0.54 16.73 -6.17
C ILE A 221 -0.78 18.03 -5.40
N LYS A 222 -1.02 19.15 -6.08
CA LYS A 222 -1.32 20.44 -5.42
C LYS A 222 -2.69 20.45 -4.74
N GLU A 223 -3.70 19.81 -5.33
CA GLU A 223 -5.03 19.65 -4.72
C GLU A 223 -4.97 18.81 -3.44
N HIS A 224 -4.09 17.81 -3.40
CA HIS A 224 -3.89 16.91 -2.26
C HIS A 224 -2.51 17.07 -1.63
N PHE A 225 -2.06 18.31 -1.45
CA PHE A 225 -0.66 18.58 -1.08
C PHE A 225 -0.27 17.94 0.26
N TYR A 226 1.03 17.67 0.37
CA TYR A 226 1.63 16.99 1.51
C TYR A 226 1.42 17.80 2.80
N LYS A 227 1.21 17.13 3.93
CA LYS A 227 1.25 17.71 5.28
C LYS A 227 2.67 18.11 5.63
N GLU A 228 2.82 18.87 6.72
CA GLU A 228 4.14 19.33 7.19
C GLU A 228 5.09 18.16 7.52
N ASN A 229 4.56 17.13 8.20
CA ASN A 229 5.29 15.92 8.56
C ASN A 229 5.53 14.95 7.38
N GLU A 230 5.03 15.26 6.19
CA GLU A 230 5.26 14.49 4.95
C GLU A 230 6.45 15.07 4.17
N THR A 231 7.51 15.42 4.89
CA THR A 231 8.65 16.19 4.36
C THR A 231 9.38 15.48 3.23
N TYR A 232 9.50 14.14 3.29
CA TYR A 232 10.10 13.35 2.21
C TYR A 232 9.45 13.64 0.85
N PHE A 233 8.12 13.57 0.78
CA PHE A 233 7.39 13.83 -0.47
C PHE A 233 7.54 15.27 -0.96
N ARG A 234 7.65 16.25 -0.04
CA ARG A 234 7.91 17.64 -0.40
C ARG A 234 9.28 17.82 -1.06
N ILE A 235 10.30 17.14 -0.56
CA ILE A 235 11.66 17.18 -1.12
C ILE A 235 11.67 16.52 -2.50
N VAL A 236 11.08 15.33 -2.64
CA VAL A 236 10.98 14.65 -3.94
C VAL A 236 10.18 15.49 -4.95
N TYR A 237 9.10 16.12 -4.53
CA TYR A 237 8.32 17.01 -5.38
C TYR A 237 9.11 18.25 -5.82
N LEU A 238 9.90 18.86 -4.93
CA LEU A 238 10.80 19.96 -5.29
C LEU A 238 11.79 19.54 -6.37
N TRP A 239 12.40 18.35 -6.21
CA TRP A 239 13.29 17.79 -7.21
C TRP A 239 12.57 17.56 -8.55
N ALA A 240 11.39 16.94 -8.53
CA ALA A 240 10.58 16.66 -9.72
C ALA A 240 10.12 17.95 -10.44
N GLU A 241 9.78 19.01 -9.69
CA GLU A 241 9.52 20.33 -10.28
C GLU A 241 10.75 20.91 -10.95
N GLY A 242 11.94 20.71 -10.36
CA GLY A 242 13.21 21.10 -10.96
C GLY A 242 13.48 20.38 -12.28
N LEU A 243 13.25 19.06 -12.32
CA LEU A 243 13.37 18.26 -13.54
C LEU A 243 12.42 18.76 -14.64
N LEU A 244 11.15 19.01 -14.30
CA LEU A 244 10.16 19.56 -15.23
C LEU A 244 10.59 20.93 -15.78
N ASP A 245 11.06 21.83 -14.91
CA ASP A 245 11.52 23.16 -15.30
C ASP A 245 12.71 23.07 -16.27
N SER A 246 13.67 22.18 -16.01
CA SER A 246 14.80 21.92 -16.89
C SER A 246 14.37 21.39 -18.26
N LYS A 247 13.49 20.38 -18.29
CA LYS A 247 12.93 19.81 -19.54
C LYS A 247 12.11 20.82 -20.35
N GLN A 248 11.54 21.83 -19.70
CA GLN A 248 10.81 22.94 -20.35
C GLN A 248 11.70 24.15 -20.71
N GLY A 249 13.03 24.02 -20.60
CA GLY A 249 14.01 25.04 -21.01
C GLY A 249 14.40 26.04 -19.93
N ARG A 250 13.83 25.97 -18.71
CA ARG A 250 14.22 26.79 -17.55
C ARG A 250 15.36 26.13 -16.77
N VAL A 251 16.44 25.78 -17.48
CA VAL A 251 17.53 24.91 -16.99
C VAL A 251 18.15 25.39 -15.68
N LYS A 252 18.46 26.69 -15.56
CA LYS A 252 19.11 27.23 -14.34
C LYS A 252 18.20 27.14 -13.11
N GLU A 253 16.91 27.45 -13.27
CA GLU A 253 15.94 27.38 -12.18
C GLU A 253 15.66 25.92 -11.79
N GLY A 254 15.54 25.05 -12.79
CA GLY A 254 15.33 23.63 -12.59
C GLY A 254 16.51 22.96 -11.88
N GLN A 255 17.73 23.22 -12.34
CA GLN A 255 18.96 22.72 -11.72
C GLN A 255 19.07 23.15 -10.26
N LYS A 256 18.82 24.43 -9.97
CA LYS A 256 18.82 24.93 -8.59
C LYS A 256 17.85 24.16 -7.70
N LYS A 257 16.61 23.94 -8.15
CA LYS A 257 15.61 23.17 -7.37
C LYS A 257 16.06 21.72 -7.11
N MET A 258 16.65 21.07 -8.11
CA MET A 258 17.16 19.71 -7.97
C MET A 258 18.33 19.66 -6.97
N GLU A 259 19.29 20.59 -7.07
CA GLU A 259 20.41 20.72 -6.14
C GLU A 259 19.96 21.03 -4.72
N ASP A 260 19.01 21.96 -4.54
CA ASP A 260 18.43 22.29 -3.24
C ASP A 260 17.76 21.06 -2.61
N ALA A 261 17.01 20.27 -3.38
CA ALA A 261 16.38 19.04 -2.89
C ALA A 261 17.41 17.99 -2.46
N VAL A 262 18.46 17.77 -3.25
CA VAL A 262 19.57 16.86 -2.90
C VAL A 262 20.26 17.33 -1.63
N HIS A 263 20.53 18.64 -1.51
CA HIS A 263 21.15 19.21 -0.33
C HIS A 263 20.30 19.03 0.94
N ILE A 264 18.97 19.16 0.84
CA ILE A 264 18.07 18.89 1.95
C ILE A 264 18.18 17.42 2.40
N PHE A 265 18.25 16.46 1.46
CA PHE A 265 18.48 15.06 1.84
C PHE A 265 19.80 14.87 2.58
N GLU A 266 20.88 15.52 2.16
CA GLU A 266 22.17 15.46 2.84
C GLU A 266 22.12 16.05 4.25
N MET A 267 21.50 17.21 4.42
CA MET A 267 21.33 17.86 5.73
C MET A 267 20.55 16.98 6.71
N LEU A 268 19.59 16.21 6.21
CA LEU A 268 18.80 15.28 7.01
C LEU A 268 19.48 13.92 7.22
N GLY A 269 20.67 13.70 6.64
CA GLY A 269 21.40 12.42 6.69
C GLY A 269 20.79 11.31 5.83
N CYS A 270 19.91 11.64 4.88
CA CYS A 270 19.26 10.71 3.95
C CYS A 270 20.18 10.36 2.76
N ASN A 271 21.37 9.84 3.04
CA ASN A 271 22.45 9.68 2.05
C ASN A 271 22.06 8.84 0.82
N LYS A 272 21.29 7.76 1.01
CA LYS A 272 20.82 6.92 -0.12
C LYS A 272 19.91 7.70 -1.07
N SER A 273 19.00 8.51 -0.53
CA SER A 273 18.12 9.35 -1.35
C SER A 273 18.90 10.45 -2.05
N ALA A 274 19.84 11.10 -1.36
CA ALA A 274 20.71 12.11 -1.96
C ALA A 274 21.53 11.55 -3.14
N GLU A 275 22.12 10.36 -2.97
CA GLU A 275 22.87 9.67 -4.03
C GLU A 275 21.97 9.29 -5.22
N TYR A 276 20.80 8.71 -4.95
CA TYR A 276 19.84 8.36 -5.99
C TYR A 276 19.46 9.57 -6.86
N TYR A 277 18.94 10.64 -6.24
CA TYR A 277 18.46 11.83 -6.96
C TYR A 277 19.57 12.68 -7.58
N ARG A 278 20.82 12.50 -7.17
CA ARG A 278 21.99 13.10 -7.83
C ARG A 278 22.32 12.37 -9.13
N ASN A 279 22.25 11.04 -9.15
CA ASN A 279 22.64 10.24 -10.30
C ASN A 279 21.54 10.19 -11.38
N THR A 280 20.28 10.44 -11.02
CA THR A 280 19.15 10.45 -11.97
C THR A 280 19.24 11.57 -13.01
N THR A 281 20.06 12.60 -12.82
CA THR A 281 20.22 13.71 -13.79
C THR A 281 21.13 13.40 -14.98
N ASP A 282 21.85 12.27 -14.95
CA ASP A 282 22.89 11.92 -15.93
C ASP A 282 22.40 10.97 -17.06
N CYS A 283 21.09 10.72 -17.18
CA CYS A 283 20.48 9.92 -18.26
C CYS A 283 19.68 10.77 -19.27
#